data_AF-A0A662C7S3-F1
#
_entry.id   AF-A0A662C7S3-F1
#
_cell.length_a   1.000
_cell.length_b   1.000
_cell.length_c   1.000
_cell.angle_alpha   90.00
_cell.angle_beta   90.00
_cell.angle_gamma   90.00
#
_symmetry.space_group_name_H-M   'P 1'
#
loop_
_entity.id
_entity.type
_entity.pdbx_description
1 polymer ?
#
loop_
_entity_poly.entity_id
_entity_poly.type
_entity_poly.pdbx_seq_one_letter_code
_entity_poly.pdbx_strand_id
1 'polypeptide(L)'
;MKYVILIFLFGFITSCQQKTQTNVNSFKIGKFKTILEDSKTVSFATRNDSLQFETFNNKVDTFKINWINSFEYVLVKKNPKTLLDSTPFHVKITSIKGNSYDFTAYYKGSNFKQKGKATKLSNQENLTK
;
A
#
# COMPACT_ATOMS: atom_id res chain seq x y z
N MET A 1 3.79 -37.82 -58.36
CA MET A 1 2.75 -37.20 -57.51
C MET A 1 3.29 -37.18 -56.08
N LYS A 2 3.84 -36.04 -55.66
CA LYS A 2 4.71 -35.90 -54.49
C LYS A 2 3.93 -35.18 -53.39
N TYR A 3 3.10 -35.90 -52.65
CA TYR A 3 2.35 -35.34 -51.52
C TYR A 3 3.24 -35.37 -50.28
N VAL A 4 4.09 -34.36 -50.15
CA VAL A 4 4.81 -34.07 -48.91
C VAL A 4 3.82 -33.43 -47.96
N ILE A 5 3.24 -34.24 -47.08
CA ILE A 5 2.49 -33.75 -45.91
C ILE A 5 3.52 -33.18 -44.95
N LEU A 6 3.80 -31.88 -45.08
CA LEU A 6 4.67 -31.16 -44.16
C LEU A 6 3.83 -30.69 -42.96
N ILE A 7 4.02 -31.42 -41.87
CA ILE A 7 3.67 -31.03 -40.51
C ILE A 7 4.28 -29.65 -40.21
N PHE A 8 3.43 -28.64 -40.01
CA PHE A 8 3.81 -27.41 -39.32
C PHE A 8 2.71 -27.05 -38.34
N LEU A 9 2.67 -27.81 -37.25
CA LEU A 9 1.87 -27.50 -36.07
C LEU A 9 2.56 -26.32 -35.38
N PHE A 10 2.16 -25.11 -35.79
CA PHE A 10 2.60 -23.85 -35.19
C PHE A 10 2.00 -23.75 -33.79
N GLY A 11 2.69 -24.33 -32.81
CA GLY A 11 2.37 -24.21 -31.40
C GLY A 11 2.67 -22.79 -30.92
N PHE A 12 1.65 -21.92 -30.98
CA PHE A 12 1.62 -20.68 -30.23
C PHE A 12 1.62 -21.02 -28.73
N ILE A 13 2.80 -21.13 -28.12
CA ILE A 13 2.94 -21.08 -26.67
C ILE A 13 2.78 -19.62 -26.21
N THR A 14 1.53 -19.15 -26.14
CA THR A 14 1.22 -17.93 -25.42
C THR A 14 1.35 -18.21 -23.93
N SER A 15 2.56 -18.05 -23.38
CA SER A 15 2.75 -17.91 -21.93
C SER A 15 2.13 -16.57 -21.52
N CYS A 16 0.84 -16.61 -21.19
CA CYS A 16 0.22 -15.52 -20.44
C CYS A 16 0.86 -15.55 -19.05
N GLN A 17 1.85 -14.68 -18.82
CA GLN A 17 2.31 -14.38 -17.47
C GLN A 17 1.08 -13.97 -16.68
N GLN A 18 0.64 -14.85 -15.78
CA GLN A 18 -0.54 -14.65 -14.95
C GLN A 18 -0.28 -13.42 -14.07
N LYS A 19 -0.62 -12.25 -14.58
CA LYS A 19 -0.50 -10.97 -13.89
C LYS A 19 -1.57 -11.01 -12.81
N THR A 20 -1.22 -11.59 -11.67
CA THR A 20 -2.04 -11.55 -10.46
C THR A 20 -2.26 -10.08 -10.14
N GLN A 21 -3.41 -9.57 -10.57
CA GLN A 21 -3.79 -8.19 -10.34
C GLN A 21 -3.98 -8.05 -8.83
N THR A 22 -2.97 -7.49 -8.16
CA THR A 22 -3.03 -7.27 -6.72
C THR A 22 -4.21 -6.36 -6.44
N ASN A 23 -5.21 -6.87 -5.74
CA ASN A 23 -6.38 -6.09 -5.37
C ASN A 23 -5.97 -5.03 -4.36
N VAL A 24 -6.12 -3.74 -4.71
CA VAL A 24 -5.71 -2.61 -3.85
C VAL A 24 -6.45 -2.61 -2.52
N ASN A 25 -7.68 -3.12 -2.49
CA ASN A 25 -8.45 -3.25 -1.25
C ASN A 25 -7.79 -4.20 -0.25
N SER A 26 -6.91 -5.09 -0.68
CA SER A 26 -6.12 -5.92 0.23
C SER A 26 -5.19 -5.09 1.14
N PHE A 27 -4.88 -3.85 0.79
CA PHE A 27 -4.08 -2.93 1.60
C PHE A 27 -4.88 -2.16 2.66
N LYS A 28 -6.20 -2.35 2.72
CA LYS A 28 -7.02 -1.77 3.78
C LYS A 28 -6.78 -2.42 5.13
N ILE A 29 -6.32 -3.67 5.16
CA ILE A 29 -6.09 -4.44 6.39
C ILE A 29 -4.73 -5.15 6.31
N GLY A 30 -3.94 -5.08 7.38
CA GLY A 30 -2.68 -5.80 7.47
C GLY A 30 -1.65 -5.17 8.40
N LYS A 31 -0.49 -5.82 8.48
CA LYS A 31 0.73 -5.25 9.05
C LYS A 31 1.62 -4.74 7.92
N PHE A 32 2.16 -3.54 8.06
CA PHE A 32 2.91 -2.85 7.02
C PHE A 32 4.26 -2.41 7.54
N LYS A 33 5.28 -2.51 6.69
CA LYS A 33 6.56 -1.82 6.84
C LYS A 33 6.60 -0.68 5.83
N THR A 34 6.82 0.54 6.30
CA THR A 34 6.96 1.71 5.45
C THR A 34 8.41 2.16 5.41
N ILE A 35 8.89 2.55 4.24
CA ILE A 35 10.20 3.17 4.03
C ILE A 35 9.98 4.50 3.31
N LEU A 36 10.43 5.60 3.93
CA LEU A 36 10.39 6.92 3.32
C LEU A 36 11.55 7.10 2.33
N GLU A 37 11.29 7.72 1.17
CA GLU A 37 12.31 7.86 0.11
C GLU A 37 13.44 8.82 0.49
N ASP A 38 13.11 9.92 1.17
CA ASP A 38 14.02 11.02 1.50
C ASP A 38 15.03 10.66 2.60
N SER A 39 14.54 10.01 3.65
CA SER A 39 15.29 9.75 4.87
C SER A 39 15.64 8.27 5.05
N LYS A 40 15.10 7.38 4.21
CA LYS A 40 15.14 5.92 4.40
C LYS A 40 14.60 5.48 5.76
N THR A 41 13.80 6.33 6.40
CA THR A 41 13.18 6.09 7.69
C THR A 41 12.21 4.92 7.59
N VAL A 42 12.26 4.05 8.59
CA VAL A 42 11.40 2.86 8.68
C VAL A 42 10.36 3.05 9.77
N SER A 43 9.09 2.79 9.45
CA SER A 43 8.00 2.65 10.42
C SER A 43 7.24 1.35 10.21
N PHE A 44 6.52 0.93 11.23
CA PHE A 44 5.66 -0.25 11.20
C PHE A 44 4.23 0.13 11.55
N ALA A 45 3.25 -0.36 10.80
CA ALA A 45 1.86 -0.07 11.04
C ALA A 45 1.03 -1.35 11.11
N THR A 46 0.14 -1.44 12.11
CA THR A 46 -0.98 -2.40 12.08
C THR A 46 -2.23 -1.62 11.72
N ARG A 47 -2.90 -2.03 10.65
CA ARG A 47 -3.99 -1.29 10.04
C ARG A 47 -5.20 -2.21 9.88
N ASN A 48 -6.36 -1.72 10.31
CA ASN A 48 -7.66 -2.19 9.84
C ASN A 48 -8.30 -1.13 8.92
N ASP A 49 -9.54 -1.34 8.50
CA ASP A 49 -10.22 -0.44 7.56
C ASP A 49 -10.43 1.00 8.09
N SER A 50 -10.43 1.20 9.41
CA SER A 50 -10.83 2.45 10.06
C SER A 50 -9.74 3.07 10.95
N LEU A 51 -8.74 2.28 11.35
CA LEU A 51 -7.69 2.64 12.30
C LEU A 51 -6.33 2.11 11.86
N GLN A 52 -5.30 2.91 12.13
CA GLN A 52 -3.90 2.54 11.97
C GLN A 52 -3.14 2.83 13.27
N PHE A 53 -2.46 1.81 13.79
CA PHE A 53 -1.51 1.92 14.88
C PHE A 53 -0.11 1.93 14.27
N GLU A 54 0.58 3.05 14.33
CA GLU A 54 1.89 3.21 13.71
C GLU A 54 2.97 3.39 14.76
N THR A 55 4.03 2.60 14.64
CA THR A 55 5.20 2.60 15.48
C THR A 55 6.37 3.21 14.70
N PHE A 56 6.90 4.30 15.21
CA PHE A 56 8.08 4.98 14.71
C PHE A 56 8.95 5.44 15.88
N ASN A 57 10.26 5.13 15.86
CA ASN A 57 11.20 5.46 16.93
C ASN A 57 10.69 5.08 18.34
N ASN A 58 10.19 3.85 18.51
CA ASN A 58 9.60 3.31 19.74
C ASN A 58 8.39 4.10 20.29
N LYS A 59 7.83 5.03 19.50
CA LYS A 59 6.59 5.75 19.82
C LYS A 59 5.45 5.17 18.99
N VAL A 60 4.31 4.96 19.62
CA VAL A 60 3.09 4.48 18.97
C VAL A 60 2.11 5.63 18.86
N ASP A 61 1.71 5.94 17.63
CA ASP A 61 0.60 6.84 17.33
C ASP A 61 -0.59 6.05 16.79
N THR A 62 -1.80 6.55 17.05
CA THR A 62 -3.04 5.99 16.49
C THR A 62 -3.67 6.99 15.54
N PHE A 63 -4.03 6.53 14.35
CA PHE A 63 -4.67 7.31 13.31
C PHE A 63 -6.03 6.74 12.97
N LYS A 64 -7.02 7.61 12.76
CA LYS A 64 -8.28 7.29 12.08
C LYS A 64 -8.04 7.35 10.57
N ILE A 65 -8.64 6.41 9.85
CA ILE A 65 -8.54 6.29 8.39
C ILE A 65 -9.89 6.62 7.77
N ASN A 66 -9.89 7.55 6.82
CA ASN A 66 -11.04 7.84 5.98
C ASN A 66 -10.67 7.51 4.52
N TRP A 67 -11.26 6.45 3.95
CA TRP A 67 -11.04 6.08 2.55
C TRP A 67 -11.86 6.99 1.63
N ILE A 68 -11.18 7.68 0.71
CA ILE A 68 -11.83 8.44 -0.35
C ILE A 68 -12.19 7.49 -1.50
N ASN A 69 -11.26 6.61 -1.84
CA ASN A 69 -11.45 5.52 -2.81
C ASN A 69 -10.39 4.42 -2.56
N SER A 70 -10.26 3.45 -3.46
CA SER A 70 -9.31 2.33 -3.29
C SER A 70 -7.83 2.75 -3.30
N PHE A 71 -7.49 3.91 -3.88
CA PHE A 71 -6.12 4.41 -4.02
C PHE A 71 -5.81 5.61 -3.13
N GLU A 72 -6.82 6.21 -2.49
CA GLU A 72 -6.66 7.44 -1.72
C GLU A 72 -7.39 7.34 -0.37
N TYR A 73 -6.67 7.71 0.69
CA TYR A 73 -7.20 7.76 2.04
C TYR A 73 -6.57 8.89 2.85
N VAL A 74 -7.21 9.25 3.95
CA VAL A 74 -6.80 10.33 4.83
C VAL A 74 -6.54 9.77 6.22
N LEU A 75 -5.39 10.11 6.79
CA LEU A 75 -5.03 9.80 8.17
C LEU A 75 -5.22 11.04 9.04
N VAL A 76 -5.87 10.87 10.19
CA VAL A 76 -6.02 11.91 11.22
C VAL A 76 -5.61 11.31 12.56
N LYS A 77 -4.69 11.97 13.28
CA LYS A 77 -4.23 11.44 14.58
C LYS A 77 -5.42 11.42 15.56
N LYS A 78 -5.62 10.29 16.25
CA LYS A 78 -6.72 10.11 17.19
C LYS A 78 -6.60 11.04 18.41
N ASN A 79 -5.37 11.25 18.88
CA ASN A 79 -5.03 12.10 20.02
C ASN A 79 -3.99 13.14 19.59
N PRO A 80 -4.39 14.21 18.89
CA PRO A 80 -3.44 15.22 18.42
C PRO A 80 -2.89 16.05 19.58
N LYS A 81 -1.59 16.40 19.53
CA LYS A 81 -0.94 17.28 20.52
C LYS A 81 -0.57 18.64 19.92
N THR A 82 -0.42 18.69 18.61
CA THR A 82 -0.05 19.89 17.85
C THR A 82 -1.08 20.18 16.75
N LEU A 83 -1.02 21.39 16.18
CA LEU A 83 -1.82 21.74 15.02
C LEU A 83 -1.50 20.82 13.83
N LEU A 84 -0.23 20.48 13.65
CA LEU A 84 0.21 19.55 12.60
C LEU A 84 -0.39 18.16 12.78
N ASP A 85 -0.44 17.64 14.02
CA ASP A 85 -1.08 16.35 14.30
C ASP A 85 -2.59 16.35 14.00
N SER A 86 -3.23 17.50 14.15
CA SER A 86 -4.66 17.70 13.84
C SER A 86 -4.91 17.87 12.35
N THR A 87 -3.86 18.10 11.56
CA THR A 87 -3.97 18.37 10.13
C THR A 87 -4.12 17.06 9.36
N PRO A 88 -5.17 16.90 8.53
CA PRO A 88 -5.38 15.69 7.76
C PRO A 88 -4.19 15.38 6.85
N PHE A 89 -3.68 14.15 6.95
CA PHE A 89 -2.59 13.65 6.14
C PHE A 89 -3.13 12.76 5.03
N HIS A 90 -3.15 13.30 3.82
CA HIS A 90 -3.68 12.63 2.63
C HIS A 90 -2.62 11.69 2.09
N VAL A 91 -3.00 10.45 1.81
CA VAL A 91 -2.12 9.42 1.22
C VAL A 91 -2.73 8.94 -0.09
N LYS A 92 -1.93 8.98 -1.15
CA LYS A 92 -2.28 8.52 -2.49
C LYS A 92 -1.33 7.41 -2.93
N ILE A 93 -1.87 6.24 -3.22
CA ILE A 93 -1.17 5.12 -3.83
C ILE A 93 -0.89 5.45 -5.30
N THR A 94 0.37 5.37 -5.72
CA THR A 94 0.81 5.73 -7.08
C THR A 94 1.19 4.52 -7.93
N SER A 95 1.64 3.43 -7.30
CA SER A 95 2.04 2.20 -7.98
C SER A 95 1.90 0.99 -7.06
N ILE A 96 1.67 -0.19 -7.63
CA ILE A 96 1.53 -1.45 -6.89
C ILE A 96 2.44 -2.51 -7.51
N LYS A 97 3.17 -3.22 -6.67
CA LYS A 97 4.04 -4.34 -7.06
C LYS A 97 3.96 -5.45 -6.01
N GLY A 98 3.24 -6.52 -6.35
CA GLY A 98 3.00 -7.64 -5.43
C GLY A 98 2.33 -7.16 -4.14
N ASN A 99 2.89 -7.50 -2.99
CA ASN A 99 2.40 -7.08 -1.67
C ASN A 99 2.83 -5.67 -1.24
N SER A 100 3.37 -4.86 -2.16
CA SER A 100 3.86 -3.51 -1.86
C SER A 100 3.22 -2.46 -2.74
N TYR A 101 3.18 -1.22 -2.25
CA TYR A 101 2.74 -0.07 -3.02
C TYR A 101 3.61 1.15 -2.73
N ASP A 102 3.77 1.98 -3.75
CA ASP A 102 4.37 3.31 -3.65
C ASP A 102 3.28 4.33 -3.37
N PHE A 103 3.60 5.36 -2.59
CA PHE A 103 2.65 6.40 -2.25
C PHE A 103 3.29 7.80 -2.26
N THR A 104 2.43 8.79 -2.41
CA THR A 104 2.72 10.19 -2.09
C THR A 104 1.74 10.64 -1.02
N ALA A 105 2.23 11.37 -0.02
CA ALA A 105 1.43 11.90 1.05
C ALA A 105 1.71 13.37 1.33
N TYR A 106 0.70 14.10 1.83
CA TYR A 106 0.80 15.53 2.08
C TYR A 106 -0.19 15.96 3.17
N TYR A 107 0.14 17.04 3.89
CA TYR A 107 -0.80 17.68 4.81
C TYR A 107 -1.76 18.58 4.03
N LYS A 108 -3.03 18.57 4.40
CA LYS A 108 -4.05 19.45 3.79
C LYS A 108 -3.58 20.92 3.84
N GLY A 109 -3.56 21.58 2.68
CA GLY A 109 -3.15 22.99 2.55
C GLY A 109 -1.64 23.24 2.61
N SER A 110 -0.80 22.19 2.65
CA SER A 110 0.66 22.31 2.62
C SER A 110 1.23 21.99 1.25
N ASN A 111 2.35 22.62 0.90
CA ASN A 111 3.16 22.28 -0.27
C ASN A 111 4.11 21.10 -0.02
N PHE A 112 4.23 20.64 1.23
CA PHE A 112 5.05 19.50 1.60
C PHE A 112 4.51 18.21 0.98
N LYS A 113 5.41 17.41 0.38
CA LYS A 113 5.10 16.09 -0.18
C LYS A 113 6.10 15.07 0.33
N GLN A 114 5.59 14.04 0.98
CA GLN A 114 6.34 12.85 1.38
C GLN A 114 6.12 11.75 0.35
N LYS A 115 7.18 11.05 -0.04
CA LYS A 115 7.08 9.81 -0.82
C LYS A 115 7.62 8.64 -0.01
N GLY A 116 7.11 7.44 -0.32
CA GLY A 116 7.55 6.22 0.32
C GLY A 116 6.98 4.97 -0.31
N LYS A 117 7.45 3.84 0.19
CA LYS A 117 6.98 2.49 -0.17
C LYS A 117 6.45 1.81 1.08
N ALA A 118 5.25 1.26 1.00
CA ALA A 118 4.67 0.42 2.03
C ALA A 118 4.62 -1.03 1.56
N THR A 119 5.12 -1.95 2.37
CA THR A 119 5.11 -3.40 2.11
C THR A 119 4.25 -4.10 3.14
N LYS A 120 3.24 -4.84 2.68
CA LYS A 120 2.39 -5.65 3.54
C LYS A 120 3.15 -6.90 4.00
N LEU A 121 3.37 -7.03 5.30
CA LEU A 121 4.09 -8.13 5.93
C LEU A 121 3.18 -9.32 6.21
N SER A 122 1.95 -9.06 6.68
CA SER A 122 0.95 -10.10 6.95
C SER A 122 -0.46 -9.51 6.95
N ASN A 123 -1.47 -10.38 6.91
CA ASN A 123 -2.83 -9.99 7.26
C ASN A 123 -2.91 -9.67 8.77
N GLN A 124 -3.83 -8.80 9.16
CA GLN A 124 -4.07 -8.55 10.58
C GLN A 124 -4.64 -9.85 11.16
N GLU A 125 -3.86 -10.56 11.97
CA GLU A 125 -4.36 -11.68 12.76
C GLU A 125 -5.48 -11.14 13.63
N ASN A 126 -6.66 -11.76 13.55
CA ASN A 126 -7.67 -11.60 14.57
C ASN A 126 -7.01 -12.05 15.87
N LEU A 127 -6.65 -11.10 16.74
CA LEU A 127 -6.35 -11.34 18.14
C LEU A 127 -7.66 -11.76 18.81
N THR A 128 -8.14 -12.95 18.48
CA THR A 128 -9.18 -13.68 19.19
C THR A 128 -8.52 -14.95 19.71
N LYS A 129 -7.93 -14.82 20.89
CA LYS A 129 -7.89 -15.91 21.86
C LYS A 129 -7.92 -15.32 23.26
#